data_AF-A0A504J4Y5-F1
#
_entry.id   AF-A0A504J4Y5-F1
#
_cell.length_a   1.000
_cell.length_b   1.000
_cell.length_c   1.000
_cell.angle_alpha   90.00
_cell.angle_beta   90.00
_cell.angle_gamma   90.00
#
_symmetry.space_group_name_H-M   'P 1'
#
loop_
_entity.id
_entity.type
_entity.pdbx_description
1 polymer ?
#
loop_
_entity_poly.entity_id
_entity_poly.type
_entity_poly.pdbx_seq_one_letter_code
_entity_poly.pdbx_strand_id
1 'polypeptide(L)'
;MLTTYQDKIIQKVVKHFEGLHNIEILDILQKIETLLVGGNSPFQAANFKKRLTTDTIKRSVFPISNKGYYQLEDDCHFLSVYRLVTFTPIVNFETLCFTMANDIETYELTNDNIIKAFTATTLEKEIKSFIQGNKVTRRNTNTKRLLLLEYLEQFDPVNIWTP
;
A
#
# COMPACT_ATOMS: atom_id res chain seq x y z
N MET A 1 -17.31 -43.57 11.76
CA MET A 1 -17.97 -42.31 12.13
C MET A 1 -18.67 -41.75 10.91
N LEU A 2 -19.98 -41.54 10.97
CA LEU A 2 -20.72 -40.86 9.90
C LEU A 2 -20.29 -39.38 9.90
N THR A 3 -19.41 -39.00 8.98
CA THR A 3 -19.07 -37.59 8.74
C THR A 3 -20.35 -36.89 8.29
N THR A 4 -20.79 -35.90 9.06
CA THR A 4 -21.94 -35.07 8.73
C THR A 4 -21.69 -34.31 7.42
N TYR A 5 -22.75 -33.82 6.78
CA TYR A 5 -22.62 -32.97 5.59
C TYR A 5 -21.72 -31.74 5.87
N GLN A 6 -21.79 -31.20 7.09
CA GLN A 6 -20.94 -30.10 7.56
C GLN A 6 -19.48 -30.51 7.64
N ASP A 7 -19.16 -31.71 8.15
CA ASP A 7 -17.78 -32.21 8.20
C ASP A 7 -17.17 -32.32 6.80
N LYS A 8 -17.95 -32.73 5.79
CA LYS A 8 -17.48 -32.81 4.40
C LYS A 8 -17.20 -31.43 3.81
N ILE A 9 -17.94 -30.40 4.20
CA ILE A 9 -17.69 -29.01 3.77
C ILE A 9 -16.40 -28.50 4.43
N ILE A 10 -16.26 -28.69 5.74
CA ILE A 10 -15.09 -28.27 6.50
C ILE A 10 -13.82 -28.95 5.96
N GLN A 11 -13.87 -30.26 5.68
CA GLN A 11 -12.74 -30.99 5.11
C GLN A 11 -12.30 -30.48 3.74
N LYS A 12 -13.22 -29.96 2.91
CA LYS A 12 -12.85 -29.34 1.62
C LYS A 12 -12.05 -28.05 1.83
N VAL A 13 -12.39 -27.27 2.84
CA VAL A 13 -11.73 -25.99 3.14
C VAL A 13 -10.39 -26.22 3.86
N VAL A 14 -10.37 -27.09 4.88
CA VAL A 14 -9.19 -27.34 5.72
C VAL A 14 -8.00 -27.90 4.93
N LYS A 15 -8.24 -28.68 3.87
CA LYS A 15 -7.17 -29.15 2.97
C LYS A 15 -6.36 -28.01 2.32
N HIS A 16 -6.95 -26.83 2.17
CA HIS A 16 -6.23 -25.67 1.63
C HIS A 16 -5.35 -24.95 2.65
N PHE A 17 -5.41 -25.34 3.93
CA PHE A 17 -4.63 -24.77 5.02
C PHE A 17 -3.48 -25.68 5.48
N GLU A 18 -3.28 -26.81 4.81
CA GLU A 18 -2.21 -27.74 5.15
C GLU A 18 -0.84 -27.06 5.03
N GLY A 19 -0.04 -27.14 6.09
CA GLY A 19 1.29 -26.51 6.16
C GLY A 19 1.31 -25.07 6.68
N LEU A 20 0.17 -24.46 6.97
CA LEU A 20 0.09 -23.12 7.56
C LEU A 20 0.01 -23.17 9.09
N HIS A 21 0.56 -22.16 9.76
CA HIS A 21 0.37 -21.98 11.20
C HIS A 21 -1.03 -21.47 11.51
N ASN A 22 -1.56 -21.83 12.68
CA ASN A 22 -2.90 -21.43 13.11
C ASN A 22 -3.16 -19.91 13.00
N ILE A 23 -2.15 -19.08 13.26
CA ILE A 23 -2.27 -17.62 13.17
C ILE A 23 -2.46 -17.14 11.72
N GLU A 24 -1.77 -17.77 10.77
CA GLU A 24 -1.89 -17.46 9.34
C GLU A 24 -3.27 -17.90 8.83
N ILE A 25 -3.76 -19.06 9.29
CA ILE A 25 -5.10 -19.55 8.96
C ILE A 25 -6.16 -18.57 9.47
N LEU A 26 -6.04 -18.09 10.71
CA LEU A 26 -6.97 -17.12 11.29
C LEU A 26 -6.95 -15.79 10.54
N ASP A 27 -5.78 -15.28 10.18
CA ASP A 27 -5.64 -14.06 9.36
C ASP A 27 -6.29 -14.21 7.97
N ILE A 28 -6.07 -15.36 7.30
CA ILE A 28 -6.71 -15.66 6.01
C ILE A 28 -8.23 -15.70 6.14
N LEU A 29 -8.76 -16.37 7.17
CA LEU A 29 -10.20 -16.47 7.41
C LEU A 29 -10.82 -15.09 7.68
N GLN A 30 -10.17 -14.26 8.49
CA GLN A 30 -10.62 -12.90 8.78
C GLN A 30 -10.62 -12.01 7.52
N LYS A 31 -9.60 -12.14 6.66
CA LYS A 31 -9.54 -11.44 5.37
C LYS A 31 -10.67 -11.90 4.44
N ILE A 32 -10.93 -13.21 4.35
CA ILE A 32 -12.05 -13.76 3.57
C ILE A 32 -13.39 -13.22 4.09
N GLU A 33 -13.60 -13.22 5.40
CA GLU A 33 -14.82 -12.70 6.04
C GLU A 33 -15.05 -11.23 5.67
N THR A 34 -14.03 -10.38 5.87
CA THR A 34 -14.08 -8.95 5.53
C THR A 34 -14.43 -8.74 4.05
N LEU A 35 -13.88 -9.57 3.16
CA LEU A 35 -14.14 -9.51 1.72
C LEU A 35 -15.56 -9.94 1.34
N LEU A 36 -16.12 -10.93 2.05
CA LEU A 36 -17.48 -11.42 1.82
C LEU A 36 -18.54 -10.45 2.34
N VAL A 37 -18.29 -9.77 3.47
CA VAL A 37 -19.22 -8.77 4.04
C VAL A 37 -19.56 -7.66 3.04
N GLY A 38 -18.58 -7.20 2.24
CA GLY A 38 -18.79 -6.17 1.22
C GLY A 38 -19.22 -6.69 -0.15
N GLY A 39 -19.43 -8.00 -0.31
CA GLY A 39 -19.64 -8.69 -1.58
C GLY A 39 -21.11 -8.90 -1.97
N ASN A 40 -21.39 -8.97 -3.27
CA ASN A 40 -22.71 -9.39 -3.74
C ASN A 40 -22.86 -10.91 -3.61
N SER A 41 -24.04 -11.35 -3.18
CA SER A 41 -24.43 -12.77 -3.17
C SER A 41 -25.25 -13.10 -4.43
N PRO A 42 -25.03 -14.25 -5.10
CA PRO A 42 -24.04 -15.28 -4.79
C PRO A 42 -22.61 -14.85 -5.13
N PHE A 43 -21.62 -15.38 -4.40
CA PHE A 43 -20.20 -15.07 -4.63
C PHE A 43 -19.80 -15.43 -6.07
N GLN A 44 -19.27 -14.45 -6.80
CA GLN A 44 -18.78 -14.64 -8.16
C GLN A 44 -17.27 -14.37 -8.20
N ALA A 45 -16.47 -15.42 -8.35
CA ALA A 45 -15.00 -15.33 -8.38
C ALA A 45 -14.48 -14.36 -9.46
N ALA A 46 -15.18 -14.25 -10.60
CA ALA A 46 -14.83 -13.30 -11.67
C ALA A 46 -14.99 -11.83 -11.20
N ASN A 47 -16.07 -11.52 -10.48
CA ASN A 47 -16.30 -10.18 -9.92
C ASN A 47 -15.34 -9.88 -8.78
N PHE A 48 -14.94 -10.89 -8.00
CA PHE A 48 -13.93 -10.78 -6.96
C PHE A 48 -12.56 -10.40 -7.54
N LYS A 49 -12.09 -11.13 -8.57
CA LYS A 49 -10.83 -10.80 -9.26
C LYS A 49 -10.88 -9.40 -9.87
N LYS A 50 -12.01 -9.04 -10.50
CA LYS A 50 -12.24 -7.71 -11.08
C LYS A 50 -12.23 -6.62 -10.02
N ARG A 51 -12.86 -6.83 -8.85
CA ARG A 51 -12.83 -5.90 -7.71
C ARG A 51 -11.43 -5.71 -7.16
N LEU A 52 -10.69 -6.79 -6.89
CA LEU A 52 -9.28 -6.69 -6.47
C LEU A 52 -8.45 -5.87 -7.45
N THR A 53 -8.57 -6.13 -8.75
CA THR A 53 -7.86 -5.34 -9.78
C THR A 53 -8.37 -3.90 -9.87
N THR A 54 -9.68 -3.66 -9.72
CA THR A 54 -10.28 -2.33 -9.83
C THR A 54 -9.98 -1.49 -8.58
N ASP A 55 -9.93 -2.10 -7.40
CA ASP A 55 -9.55 -1.44 -6.15
C ASP A 55 -8.05 -1.15 -6.12
N THR A 56 -7.22 -2.01 -6.71
CA THR A 56 -5.80 -1.72 -6.96
C THR A 56 -5.64 -0.56 -7.94
N ILE A 57 -6.41 -0.54 -9.04
CA ILE A 57 -6.39 0.56 -10.02
C ILE A 57 -6.93 1.86 -9.41
N LYS A 58 -8.00 1.81 -8.61
CA LYS A 58 -8.55 2.97 -7.90
C LYS A 58 -7.62 3.49 -6.81
N ARG A 59 -6.85 2.62 -6.14
CA ARG A 59 -5.75 3.03 -5.25
C ARG A 59 -4.60 3.68 -6.03
N SER A 60 -4.40 3.27 -7.28
CA SER A 60 -3.33 3.79 -8.12
C SER A 60 -3.65 5.10 -8.83
N VAL A 61 -4.91 5.47 -9.05
CA VAL A 61 -5.27 6.75 -9.67
C VAL A 61 -6.52 7.34 -9.02
N PHE A 62 -6.40 8.50 -8.39
CA PHE A 62 -7.54 9.24 -7.83
C PHE A 62 -7.63 10.67 -8.36
N PRO A 63 -8.83 11.12 -8.78
CA PRO A 63 -9.01 12.41 -9.41
C PRO A 63 -8.92 13.56 -8.40
N ILE A 64 -8.34 14.68 -8.83
CA ILE A 64 -8.35 15.97 -8.13
C ILE A 64 -9.38 16.83 -8.85
N SER A 65 -10.65 16.54 -8.61
CA SER A 65 -11.76 17.21 -9.30
C SER A 65 -11.55 17.14 -10.84
N ASN A 66 -12.06 18.13 -11.59
CA ASN A 66 -11.88 18.22 -13.05
C ASN A 66 -10.53 18.84 -13.48
N LYS A 67 -9.54 18.95 -12.58
CA LYS A 67 -8.30 19.73 -12.81
C LYS A 67 -7.04 18.87 -12.89
N GLY A 68 -7.13 17.59 -12.56
CA GLY A 68 -5.97 16.69 -12.56
C GLY A 68 -6.25 15.38 -11.88
N TYR A 69 -5.22 14.57 -11.71
CA TYR A 69 -5.27 13.31 -10.98
C TYR A 69 -3.93 13.04 -10.29
N TYR A 70 -3.98 12.29 -9.21
CA TYR A 70 -2.81 11.64 -8.64
C TYR A 70 -2.68 10.24 -9.25
N GLN A 71 -1.47 9.88 -9.65
CA GLN A 71 -1.12 8.54 -10.12
C GLN A 71 -0.03 7.97 -9.21
N LEU A 72 -0.30 6.83 -8.58
CA LEU A 72 0.68 6.11 -7.77
C LEU A 72 1.87 5.74 -8.64
N GLU A 73 3.04 6.17 -8.19
CA GLU A 73 4.33 5.98 -8.87
C GLU A 73 5.14 4.85 -8.25
N ASP A 74 5.14 4.76 -6.92
CA ASP A 74 5.91 3.79 -6.14
C ASP A 74 5.40 3.84 -4.69
N ASP A 75 5.51 2.75 -3.95
CA ASP A 75 5.03 2.65 -2.57
C ASP A 75 5.91 1.72 -1.72
N CYS A 76 5.83 1.92 -0.40
CA CYS A 76 6.29 0.95 0.59
C CYS A 76 5.37 1.00 1.82
N HIS A 77 5.67 0.20 2.85
CA HIS A 77 4.87 0.15 4.08
C HIS A 77 4.79 1.48 4.85
N PHE A 78 5.68 2.44 4.57
CA PHE A 78 5.76 3.72 5.26
C PHE A 78 5.11 4.88 4.52
N LEU A 79 5.21 4.87 3.19
CA LEU A 79 4.73 5.96 2.38
C LEU A 79 4.38 5.51 0.97
N SER A 80 3.41 6.21 0.40
CA SER A 80 2.99 6.05 -0.99
C SER A 80 3.35 7.31 -1.76
N VAL A 81 4.04 7.18 -2.89
CA VAL A 81 4.42 8.29 -3.76
C VAL A 81 3.51 8.36 -4.96
N TYR A 82 3.02 9.55 -5.25
CA TYR A 82 2.11 9.85 -6.34
C TYR A 82 2.72 10.91 -7.27
N ARG A 83 2.52 10.75 -8.56
CA ARG A 83 2.65 11.82 -9.55
C ARG A 83 1.33 12.59 -9.61
N LEU A 84 1.39 13.86 -9.24
CA LEU A 84 0.34 14.82 -9.52
C LEU A 84 0.43 15.24 -10.98
N VAL A 85 -0.61 14.95 -11.77
CA VAL A 85 -0.76 15.44 -13.14
C VAL A 85 -1.87 16.48 -13.14
N THR A 86 -1.52 17.74 -13.36
CA THR A 86 -2.49 18.83 -13.49
C THR A 86 -2.72 19.18 -14.95
N PHE A 87 -4.00 19.33 -15.33
CA PHE A 87 -4.39 19.77 -16.66
C PHE A 87 -4.55 21.29 -16.62
N THR A 88 -3.54 22.03 -17.09
CA THR A 88 -3.71 23.45 -17.41
C THR A 88 -3.68 23.62 -18.93
N PRO A 89 -4.41 24.61 -19.50
CA PRO A 89 -4.51 24.77 -20.95
C PRO A 89 -3.19 25.10 -21.66
N ILE A 90 -2.09 25.31 -20.94
CA ILE A 90 -0.83 25.80 -21.49
C ILE A 90 0.35 24.88 -21.11
N VAL A 91 0.38 24.30 -19.90
CA VAL A 91 1.49 23.43 -19.44
C VAL A 91 0.97 22.32 -18.53
N ASN A 92 1.41 21.08 -18.76
CA ASN A 92 1.23 20.01 -17.79
C ASN A 92 2.33 20.14 -16.72
N PHE A 93 1.95 20.41 -15.48
CA PHE A 93 2.88 20.33 -14.35
C PHE A 93 2.79 18.94 -13.74
N GLU A 94 3.96 18.28 -13.68
CA GLU A 94 4.15 17.02 -12.98
C GLU A 94 4.92 17.28 -11.69
N THR A 95 4.30 17.02 -10.55
CA THR A 95 4.94 17.12 -9.24
C THR A 95 4.83 15.78 -8.54
N LEU A 96 5.91 15.31 -7.92
CA LEU A 96 5.84 14.13 -7.06
C LEU A 96 5.36 14.55 -5.67
N CYS A 97 4.39 13.82 -5.15
CA CYS A 97 3.82 14.01 -3.82
C CYS A 97 3.84 12.68 -3.06
N PHE A 98 3.70 12.69 -1.75
CA PHE A 98 3.61 11.48 -0.94
C PHE A 98 2.55 11.61 0.16
N THR A 99 2.08 10.46 0.62
CA THR A 99 1.26 10.31 1.82
C THR A 99 1.95 9.33 2.77
N MET A 100 1.88 9.57 4.08
CA MET A 100 2.36 8.61 5.07
C MET A 100 1.37 7.46 5.24
N ALA A 101 1.86 6.31 5.71
CA ALA A 101 1.01 5.20 6.10
C ALA A 101 0.08 5.66 7.24
N ASN A 102 -1.23 5.68 6.97
CA ASN A 102 -2.33 6.16 7.83
C ASN A 102 -2.61 7.67 7.81
N ASP A 103 -1.97 8.43 6.93
CA ASP A 103 -2.29 9.85 6.74
C ASP A 103 -3.20 10.04 5.53
N ILE A 104 -4.10 11.02 5.63
CA ILE A 104 -4.98 11.48 4.55
C ILE A 104 -4.33 12.64 3.81
N GLU A 105 -3.43 13.38 4.47
CA GLU A 105 -2.75 14.51 3.87
C GLU A 105 -1.69 14.08 2.87
N THR A 106 -1.57 14.86 1.79
CA THR A 106 -0.58 14.66 0.74
C THR A 106 0.38 15.84 0.74
N TYR A 107 1.68 15.55 0.74
CA TYR A 107 2.75 16.54 0.75
C TYR A 107 3.59 16.44 -0.50
N GLU A 108 4.18 17.55 -0.95
CA GLU A 108 5.16 17.51 -2.05
C GLU A 108 6.41 16.70 -1.63
N LEU A 109 6.92 15.87 -2.52
CA LEU A 109 8.09 15.01 -2.28
C LEU A 109 9.38 15.83 -2.34
N THR A 110 9.67 16.52 -1.24
CA THR A 110 10.90 17.27 -1.01
C THR A 110 11.67 16.68 0.17
N ASN A 111 12.98 16.94 0.21
CA ASN A 111 13.82 16.52 1.34
C ASN A 111 13.28 17.05 2.68
N ASP A 112 12.88 18.32 2.71
CA ASP A 112 12.38 18.97 3.93
C ASP A 112 11.05 18.37 4.40
N ASN A 113 10.13 18.07 3.47
CA ASN A 113 8.85 17.47 3.82
C ASN A 113 9.02 16.02 4.32
N ILE A 114 9.94 15.25 3.73
CA ILE A 114 10.26 13.91 4.24
C ILE A 114 10.89 13.98 5.64
N ILE A 115 11.84 14.89 5.89
CA ILE A 115 12.42 15.06 7.23
C ILE A 115 11.32 15.41 8.26
N LYS A 116 10.43 16.34 7.91
CA LYS A 116 9.31 16.74 8.77
C LYS A 116 8.38 15.55 9.05
N ALA A 117 8.00 14.79 8.02
CA ALA A 117 7.09 13.64 8.15
C ALA A 117 7.64 12.53 9.07
N PHE A 118 8.97 12.37 9.13
CA PHE A 118 9.62 11.40 10.02
C PHE A 118 10.16 12.00 11.31
N THR A 119 9.88 13.28 11.61
CA THR A 119 10.30 13.90 12.86
C THR A 119 9.57 13.25 14.05
N ALA A 120 10.30 12.99 15.14
CA ALA A 120 9.84 12.29 16.32
C ALA A 120 9.41 10.82 16.09
N THR A 121 9.78 10.23 14.94
CA THR A 121 9.65 8.79 14.71
C THR A 121 10.95 8.06 15.03
N THR A 122 10.91 6.73 15.22
CA THR A 122 12.12 5.94 15.44
C THR A 122 13.07 5.95 14.23
N LEU A 123 12.58 6.30 13.03
CA LEU A 123 13.35 6.41 11.79
C LEU A 123 13.92 7.81 11.52
N GLU A 124 13.70 8.79 12.40
CA GLU A 124 14.14 10.18 12.15
C GLU A 124 15.64 10.28 11.82
N LYS A 125 16.48 9.58 12.58
CA LYS A 125 17.95 9.59 12.39
C LYS A 125 18.35 8.96 11.06
N GLU A 126 17.72 7.83 10.71
CA GLU A 126 17.98 7.10 9.48
C GLU A 126 17.58 7.93 8.25
N ILE A 127 16.41 8.58 8.28
CA ILE A 127 15.96 9.48 7.22
C ILE A 127 16.90 10.67 7.05
N LYS A 128 17.32 11.30 8.16
CA LYS A 128 18.29 12.40 8.10
C LYS A 128 19.61 11.96 7.49
N SER A 129 20.10 10.78 7.86
CA SER A 129 21.33 10.18 7.31
C SER A 129 21.21 9.90 5.80
N PHE A 130 20.10 9.27 5.38
CA PHE A 130 19.83 9.00 3.96
C PHE A 130 19.83 10.27 3.10
N ILE A 131 19.15 11.32 3.58
CA ILE A 131 18.95 12.58 2.83
C ILE A 131 20.25 13.39 2.71
N GLN A 132 21.21 13.25 3.62
CA GLN A 132 22.52 13.91 3.50
C GLN A 132 23.29 13.46 2.25
N GLY A 133 23.10 12.20 1.81
CA GLY A 133 23.75 11.64 0.63
C GLY A 133 22.87 11.52 -0.61
N ASN A 134 21.55 11.72 -0.49
CA ASN A 134 20.59 11.41 -1.55
C ASN A 134 19.44 12.42 -1.64
N LYS A 135 18.96 12.66 -2.86
CA LYS A 135 17.68 13.33 -3.09
C LYS A 135 16.55 12.32 -2.94
N VAL A 136 15.44 12.73 -2.33
CA VAL A 136 14.25 11.86 -2.17
C VAL A 136 13.62 11.44 -3.50
N THR A 137 13.86 12.19 -4.57
CA THR A 137 13.41 11.88 -5.94
C THR A 137 14.39 10.99 -6.73
N ARG A 138 15.54 10.63 -6.14
CA ARG A 138 16.56 9.81 -6.81
C ARG A 138 16.04 8.39 -6.99
N ARG A 139 16.14 7.88 -8.22
CA ARG A 139 15.77 6.51 -8.57
C ARG A 139 16.98 5.61 -8.73
N ASN A 140 16.80 4.34 -8.38
CA ASN A 140 17.72 3.28 -8.71
C ASN A 140 17.70 3.05 -10.23
N THR A 141 18.87 3.05 -10.86
CA THR A 141 18.97 2.93 -12.32
C THR A 141 18.53 1.56 -12.84
N ASN A 142 18.62 0.52 -12.02
CA ASN A 142 18.33 -0.86 -12.38
C ASN A 142 16.86 -1.20 -12.16
N THR A 143 16.33 -0.93 -10.96
CA THR A 143 14.94 -1.26 -10.59
C THR A 143 13.93 -0.19 -11.00
N LYS A 144 14.41 1.03 -11.32
CA LYS A 144 13.60 2.24 -11.56
C LYS A 144 12.81 2.74 -10.35
N ARG A 145 12.91 2.08 -9.19
CA ARG A 145 12.26 2.49 -7.95
C ARG A 145 12.94 3.68 -7.31
N LEU A 146 12.22 4.39 -6.45
CA LEU A 146 12.78 5.46 -5.63
C LEU A 146 13.71 4.85 -4.57
N LEU A 147 14.95 5.34 -4.51
CA LEU A 147 15.94 4.83 -3.54
C LEU A 147 15.50 5.00 -2.10
N LEU A 148 14.71 6.04 -1.82
CA LEU A 148 14.13 6.26 -0.50
C LEU A 148 13.23 5.09 -0.08
N LEU A 149 12.41 4.57 -1.00
CA LEU A 149 11.48 3.49 -0.71
C LEU A 149 12.22 2.17 -0.52
N GLU A 150 13.19 1.88 -1.39
CA GLU A 150 14.07 0.70 -1.24
C GLU A 150 14.87 0.74 0.07
N TYR A 151 15.28 1.93 0.51
CA TYR A 151 15.94 2.12 1.80
C TYR A 151 14.98 1.85 2.96
N LEU A 152 13.77 2.40 2.90
CA LEU A 152 12.76 2.25 3.93
C LEU A 152 12.25 0.81 4.08
N GLU A 153 12.21 0.02 3.00
CA GLU A 153 11.83 -1.40 3.06
C GLU A 153 12.78 -2.28 3.89
N GLN A 154 13.95 -1.77 4.26
CA GLN A 154 14.89 -2.47 5.14
C GLN A 154 14.47 -2.43 6.61
N PHE A 155 13.44 -1.65 6.96
CA PHE A 155 12.97 -1.45 8.34
C PHE A 155 11.60 -2.10 8.58
N ASP A 156 11.41 -2.63 9.79
CA ASP A 156 10.15 -3.27 10.21
C ASP A 156 9.09 -2.20 10.57
N PRO A 157 7.88 -2.24 9.95
CA PRO A 157 6.83 -1.27 10.21
C PRO A 157 6.21 -1.29 11.61
N VAL A 158 6.44 -2.34 12.41
CA VAL A 158 5.73 -2.55 13.69
C VAL A 158 6.10 -1.56 14.80
N ASN A 159 7.23 -0.82 14.70
CA ASN A 159 7.82 -0.10 15.84
C ASN A 159 8.08 1.40 15.63
N ILE A 160 7.35 2.10 14.75
CA ILE A 160 7.77 3.44 14.30
C ILE A 160 7.03 4.60 14.94
N TRP A 161 5.82 4.35 15.45
CA TRP A 161 4.95 5.36 16.02
C TRP A 161 4.94 5.39 17.55
N THR A 162 5.77 4.56 18.19
CA THR A 162 5.96 4.55 19.65
C THR A 162 7.39 5.01 19.97
N PRO A 163 7.56 6.10 20.75
CA PRO A 163 8.87 6.58 21.18
C PRO A 163 9.57 5.64 22.17
#